data_AF-A0A8H4PZU3-F1
#
_entry.id   AF-A0A8H4PZU3-F1
#
_cell.length_a   1.000
_cell.length_b   1.000
_cell.length_c   1.000
_cell.angle_alpha   90.00
_cell.angle_beta   90.00
_cell.angle_gamma   90.00
#
_symmetry.space_group_name_H-M   'P 1'
#
loop_
_entity.id
_entity.type
_entity.pdbx_description
1 polymer ?
#
loop_
_entity_poly.entity_id
_entity_poly.type
_entity_poly.pdbx_seq_one_letter_code
_entity_poly.pdbx_strand_id
1 'polypeptide(L)'
;MPGKPPPPGQMPPGMQRPTPEQMAEIQRRVTEDAQKAGMTVPEFIEHIKRQATEQQRMRMQQQSEDHDHDHCDCGHDHDHDHDHDHDHDHDHDHDHDHEHGPNCDHDHHHSQSQPINPGPPNPKALAVAKFLKGQDLKPRTCILNGERKDMFKIKRALRALQSPAYEKARKKNPLLPEINDRASLENTFKLLPLSMLALRVSKIDTDSSKKAKRVKGQWTVRIEQQQEAKDEMYYAWLWEGSQIKRQLYAALALLVIFIIVLYPLWPLKLRQGVYYLSWGLLGLLGLFFLMAIFRVILFCITYFAVSPGLWLYPNLWEDVSFMDSFRPVWAWHETAEEKKLKKKSKKRSKVAASGGGTNATFAAATGQVAPTTATTTGTDTQIQTGDMHQRNYVAPKVEEEAGDDE
;
A
#
# COMPACT_ATOMS: atom_id res chain seq x y z
N MET A 1 11.20 -19.76 54.30
CA MET A 1 12.40 -18.99 53.89
C MET A 1 11.99 -18.01 52.80
N PRO A 2 11.84 -16.70 53.07
CA PRO A 2 11.62 -15.71 52.03
C PRO A 2 12.95 -15.17 51.49
N GLY A 3 13.05 -15.09 50.16
CA GLY A 3 14.26 -14.74 49.40
C GLY A 3 14.68 -13.28 49.55
N LYS A 4 15.99 -13.06 49.50
CA LYS A 4 16.66 -11.74 49.60
C LYS A 4 16.19 -10.77 48.51
N PRO A 5 16.07 -9.47 48.82
CA PRO A 5 15.81 -8.43 47.83
C PRO A 5 17.02 -8.21 46.89
N PRO A 6 16.80 -7.78 45.64
CA PRO A 6 17.87 -7.50 44.69
C PRO A 6 18.68 -6.24 45.09
N PRO A 7 19.96 -6.15 44.68
CA PRO A 7 20.82 -5.04 45.05
C PRO A 7 20.42 -3.74 44.32
N PRO A 8 20.61 -2.56 44.95
CA PRO A 8 20.19 -1.28 44.39
C PRO A 8 21.13 -0.86 43.26
N GLY A 9 20.58 -0.60 42.06
CA GLY A 9 21.38 -0.01 40.97
C GLY A 9 20.91 -0.20 39.53
N GLN A 10 19.78 -0.87 39.25
CA GLN A 10 19.30 -1.00 37.86
C GLN A 10 18.42 0.19 37.46
N MET A 11 19.03 1.17 36.78
CA MET A 11 18.35 2.23 36.05
C MET A 11 17.86 1.75 34.68
N PRO A 12 16.78 2.34 34.13
CA PRO A 12 16.12 1.86 32.91
C PRO A 12 16.99 1.97 31.64
N PRO A 13 16.78 1.12 30.61
CA PRO A 13 17.65 1.02 29.46
C PRO A 13 17.40 2.16 28.46
N GLY A 14 18.42 2.97 28.15
CA GLY A 14 18.35 3.97 27.07
C GLY A 14 19.16 5.26 27.27
N MET A 15 19.61 5.58 28.48
CA MET A 15 20.61 6.64 28.67
C MET A 15 22.00 6.09 28.37
N GLN A 16 22.64 6.61 27.33
CA GLN A 16 24.08 6.45 27.16
C GLN A 16 24.74 7.01 28.42
N ARG A 17 25.55 6.20 29.10
CA ARG A 17 26.34 6.68 30.23
C ARG A 17 27.20 7.84 29.72
N PRO A 18 27.20 9.00 30.39
CA PRO A 18 28.08 10.11 30.03
C PRO A 18 29.52 9.59 29.90
N THR A 19 30.25 10.08 28.91
CA THR A 19 31.65 9.70 28.72
C THR A 19 32.46 10.01 30.00
N PRO A 20 33.56 9.30 30.27
CA PRO A 20 34.35 9.52 31.49
C PRO A 20 34.78 10.98 31.70
N GLU A 21 35.06 11.71 30.62
CA GLU A 21 35.34 13.15 30.68
C GLU A 21 34.12 13.97 31.11
N GLN A 22 32.94 13.66 30.56
CA GLN A 22 31.69 14.30 30.98
C GLN A 22 31.35 13.99 32.46
N MET A 23 31.69 12.80 32.96
CA MET A 23 31.49 12.45 34.37
C MET A 23 32.39 13.28 35.30
N ALA A 24 33.64 13.51 34.90
CA ALA A 24 34.57 14.35 35.65
C ALA A 24 34.13 15.82 35.67
N GLU A 25 33.61 16.33 34.55
CA GLU A 25 33.09 17.68 34.46
C GLU A 25 31.80 17.86 35.28
N ILE A 26 30.90 16.88 35.26
CA ILE A 26 29.71 16.87 36.12
C ILE A 26 30.12 16.86 37.60
N GLN A 27 31.08 16.01 37.99
CA GLN A 27 31.53 15.94 39.38
C GLN A 27 32.18 17.25 39.84
N ARG A 28 32.97 17.90 38.98
CA ARG A 28 33.56 19.20 39.27
C ARG A 28 32.49 20.27 39.45
N ARG A 29 31.49 20.32 38.57
CA ARG A 29 30.38 21.27 38.64
C ARG A 29 29.52 21.07 39.89
N VAL A 30 29.21 19.83 40.24
CA VAL A 30 28.51 19.47 41.48
C VAL A 30 29.31 19.88 42.71
N THR A 31 30.64 19.77 42.66
CA THR A 31 31.52 20.20 43.77
C THR A 31 31.53 21.72 43.94
N GLU A 32 31.62 22.46 42.82
CA GLU A 32 31.57 23.93 42.82
C GLU A 32 30.20 24.45 43.29
N ASP A 33 29.10 23.83 42.84
CA ASP A 33 27.74 24.18 43.25
C ASP A 33 27.48 23.85 44.73
N ALA A 34 27.99 22.71 45.22
CA ALA A 34 27.91 22.35 46.64
C ALA A 34 28.66 23.37 47.53
N GLN A 35 29.87 23.77 47.12
CA GLN A 35 30.65 24.81 47.81
C GLN A 35 29.91 26.14 47.85
N LYS A 36 29.30 26.54 46.72
CA LYS A 36 28.52 27.78 46.63
C LYS A 36 27.24 27.75 47.49
N ALA A 37 26.63 26.57 47.62
CA ALA A 37 25.47 26.35 48.47
C ALA A 37 25.83 26.15 49.96
N GLY A 38 27.11 26.14 50.32
CA GLY A 38 27.58 25.93 51.69
C GLY A 38 27.28 24.53 52.25
N MET A 39 27.01 23.56 51.37
CA MET A 39 26.65 22.18 51.73
C MET A 39 27.76 21.21 51.35
N THR A 40 27.81 20.05 52.00
CA THR A 40 28.74 18.98 51.61
C THR A 40 28.29 18.33 50.28
N VAL A 41 29.22 17.81 49.47
CA VAL A 41 28.90 17.17 48.18
C VAL A 41 27.82 16.08 48.30
N PRO A 42 27.85 15.17 49.29
CA PRO A 42 26.81 14.14 49.46
C PRO A 42 25.43 14.74 49.77
N GLU A 43 25.40 15.76 50.62
CA GLU A 43 24.18 16.46 51.04
C GLU A 43 23.57 17.25 49.87
N PHE A 44 24.41 17.86 49.04
CA PHE A 44 23.98 18.55 47.84
C PHE A 44 23.39 17.59 46.78
N ILE A 45 23.96 16.39 46.62
CA ILE A 45 23.40 15.35 45.74
C ILE A 45 22.02 14.92 46.24
N GLU A 46 21.84 14.76 47.55
CA GLU A 46 20.54 14.41 48.14
C GLU A 46 19.51 15.54 47.93
N HIS A 47 19.93 16.79 48.10
CA HIS A 47 19.12 17.97 47.82
C HIS A 47 18.66 18.03 46.35
N ILE A 48 19.59 17.84 45.40
CA ILE A 48 19.26 17.76 43.96
C ILE A 48 18.27 16.62 43.69
N LYS A 49 18.48 15.44 44.28
CA LYS A 49 17.61 14.28 44.07
C LYS A 49 16.19 14.53 44.59
N ARG A 50 16.05 15.18 45.76
CA ARG A 50 14.75 15.56 46.32
C ARG A 50 14.05 16.57 45.41
N GLN A 51 14.76 17.61 44.98
CA GLN A 51 14.21 18.64 44.09
C GLN A 51 13.76 18.07 42.73
N ALA A 52 14.53 17.16 42.14
CA ALA A 52 14.17 16.49 40.88
C ALA A 52 12.92 15.62 41.04
N THR A 53 12.79 14.92 42.17
CA THR A 53 11.65 14.05 42.46
C THR A 53 10.36 14.85 42.66
N GLU A 54 10.44 15.97 43.37
CA GLU A 54 9.30 16.89 43.55
C GLU A 54 8.87 17.53 42.23
N GLN A 55 9.82 17.97 41.41
CA GLN A 55 9.53 18.54 40.10
C GLN A 55 8.88 17.51 39.17
N GLN A 56 9.30 16.24 39.25
CA GLN A 56 8.69 15.16 38.49
C GLN A 56 7.27 14.81 38.98
N ARG A 57 7.00 14.88 40.30
CA ARG A 57 5.64 14.74 40.86
C ARG A 57 4.73 15.87 40.40
N MET A 58 5.18 17.12 40.48
CA MET A 58 4.37 18.25 39.99
C MET A 58 4.04 18.12 38.51
N ARG A 59 5.02 17.71 37.68
CA ARG A 59 4.80 17.53 36.23
C ARG A 59 3.79 16.42 35.92
N MET A 60 3.78 15.36 36.74
CA MET A 60 2.81 14.28 36.61
C MET A 60 1.41 14.72 37.07
N GLN A 61 1.34 15.53 38.13
CA GLN A 61 0.09 16.08 38.67
C GLN A 61 -0.55 17.10 37.72
N GLN A 62 0.27 17.95 37.10
CA GLN A 62 -0.17 18.90 36.08
C GLN A 62 -0.66 18.20 34.80
N GLN A 63 -0.09 17.03 34.48
CA GLN A 63 -0.53 16.20 33.37
C GLN A 63 -1.82 15.41 33.69
N SER A 64 -2.12 15.18 34.97
CA SER A 64 -3.40 14.58 35.39
C SER A 64 -4.54 15.60 35.50
N GLU A 65 -4.26 16.89 35.76
CA GLU A 65 -5.29 17.94 35.79
C GLU A 65 -5.78 18.34 34.38
N ASP A 66 -5.00 18.09 33.33
CA ASP A 66 -5.36 18.42 31.93
C ASP A 66 -6.23 17.32 31.25
N HIS A 67 -6.79 16.38 32.03
CA HIS A 67 -7.65 15.28 31.53
C HIS A 67 -9.08 15.26 32.10
N ASP A 68 -9.49 16.25 32.90
CA ASP A 68 -10.82 16.28 33.55
C ASP A 68 -11.78 17.40 33.08
N HIS A 69 -11.57 17.96 31.88
CA HIS A 69 -12.50 18.92 31.28
C HIS A 69 -12.91 18.55 29.86
N ASP A 70 -13.70 17.50 29.73
CA ASP A 70 -14.59 17.35 28.57
C ASP A 70 -15.85 16.55 28.96
N HIS A 71 -16.75 17.20 29.68
CA HIS A 71 -18.16 16.82 29.71
C HIS A 71 -19.01 18.07 29.46
N CYS A 72 -19.48 18.19 28.23
CA CYS A 72 -20.66 18.98 27.91
C CYS A 72 -21.86 18.38 28.65
N ASP A 73 -22.53 19.16 29.49
CA ASP A 73 -23.92 18.91 29.82
C ASP A 73 -24.76 20.10 29.36
N CYS A 74 -25.81 19.76 28.63
CA CYS A 74 -26.67 20.66 27.90
C CYS A 74 -27.77 21.15 28.85
N GLY A 75 -28.04 22.46 28.85
CA GLY A 75 -29.08 23.05 29.69
C GLY A 75 -30.42 22.31 29.60
N HIS A 76 -30.97 22.00 30.76
CA HIS A 76 -32.40 21.85 30.98
C HIS A 76 -32.77 22.72 32.16
N ASP A 77 -33.66 23.68 31.90
CA ASP A 77 -34.24 24.58 32.88
C ASP A 77 -35.04 23.77 33.92
N HIS A 78 -34.85 24.13 35.19
CA HIS A 78 -35.67 23.66 36.31
C HIS A 78 -36.93 24.52 36.42
N ASP A 79 -38.07 23.86 36.63
CA ASP A 79 -39.15 24.36 37.48
C ASP A 79 -39.99 23.16 37.94
N HIS A 80 -40.12 22.98 39.26
CA HIS A 80 -41.39 22.75 39.98
C HIS A 80 -41.11 22.43 41.45
N ASP A 81 -41.53 23.37 42.30
CA ASP A 81 -41.74 23.22 43.73
C ASP A 81 -42.75 22.11 44.03
N HIS A 82 -42.47 21.24 45.01
CA HIS A 82 -43.50 20.57 45.80
C HIS A 82 -43.00 20.25 47.21
N ASP A 83 -43.58 20.97 48.18
CA ASP A 83 -43.63 20.60 49.59
C ASP A 83 -44.40 19.29 49.75
N HIS A 84 -43.81 18.31 50.45
CA HIS A 84 -44.56 17.19 51.01
C HIS A 84 -43.97 16.79 52.37
N ASP A 85 -44.66 17.24 53.42
CA ASP A 85 -44.64 16.62 54.74
C ASP A 85 -45.27 15.22 54.63
N HIS A 86 -44.49 14.18 54.91
CA HIS A 86 -45.02 12.86 55.21
C HIS A 86 -44.22 12.21 56.34
N ASP A 87 -44.80 12.30 57.54
CA ASP A 87 -44.55 11.38 58.64
C ASP A 87 -45.03 9.98 58.25
N HIS A 88 -44.09 9.06 58.03
CA HIS A 88 -44.38 7.64 58.05
C HIS A 88 -43.27 6.88 58.78
N ASP A 89 -43.56 6.60 60.05
CA ASP A 89 -42.92 5.56 60.82
C ASP A 89 -43.22 4.20 60.18
N HIS A 90 -42.20 3.53 59.66
CA HIS A 90 -42.22 2.09 59.48
C HIS A 90 -40.86 1.50 59.85
N ASP A 91 -40.82 0.98 61.08
CA ASP A 91 -39.82 0.05 61.57
C ASP A 91 -39.80 -1.21 60.69
N HIS A 92 -38.67 -1.44 60.01
CA HIS A 92 -38.28 -2.78 59.61
C HIS A 92 -36.79 -2.98 59.85
N ASP A 93 -36.52 -3.64 60.98
CA ASP A 93 -35.26 -4.26 61.31
C ASP A 93 -34.92 -5.34 60.28
N HIS A 94 -33.84 -5.14 59.54
CA HIS A 94 -33.05 -6.23 58.98
C HIS A 94 -31.56 -5.92 59.13
N ASP A 95 -30.99 -6.50 60.17
CA ASP A 95 -29.56 -6.64 60.38
C ASP A 95 -28.93 -7.42 59.23
N HIS A 96 -28.12 -6.73 58.43
CA HIS A 96 -27.03 -7.34 57.68
C HIS A 96 -25.77 -6.48 57.87
N ASP A 97 -25.03 -6.80 58.92
CA ASP A 97 -23.63 -6.44 59.10
C ASP A 97 -22.78 -7.12 58.02
N HIS A 98 -22.57 -6.43 56.90
CA HIS A 98 -21.38 -6.65 56.08
C HIS A 98 -20.59 -5.35 55.99
N GLU A 99 -19.61 -5.29 56.88
CA GLU A 99 -18.49 -4.35 56.91
C GLU A 99 -17.79 -4.35 55.55
N HIS A 100 -18.14 -3.38 54.70
CA HIS A 100 -17.38 -3.08 53.49
C HIS A 100 -16.09 -2.37 53.89
N GLY A 101 -15.05 -3.16 54.14
CA GLY A 101 -13.68 -2.65 54.25
C GLY A 101 -13.27 -1.92 52.96
N PRO A 102 -12.57 -0.78 53.05
CA PRO A 102 -12.09 -0.05 51.89
C PRO A 102 -10.84 -0.76 51.37
N ASN A 103 -11.00 -1.55 50.30
CA ASN A 103 -10.01 -1.81 49.26
C ASN A 103 -10.44 -3.05 48.46
N CYS A 104 -11.33 -2.82 47.50
CA CYS A 104 -11.40 -3.66 46.31
C CYS A 104 -10.79 -2.85 45.17
N ASP A 105 -9.46 -2.78 45.14
CA ASP A 105 -8.73 -2.32 43.96
C ASP A 105 -8.98 -3.32 42.83
N HIS A 106 -9.91 -2.97 41.95
CA HIS A 106 -9.98 -3.56 40.63
C HIS A 106 -8.72 -3.12 39.86
N ASP A 107 -7.71 -4.01 39.82
CA ASP A 107 -6.55 -3.90 38.93
C ASP A 107 -7.03 -3.88 37.46
N HIS A 108 -7.42 -2.69 36.99
CA HIS A 108 -7.39 -2.37 35.59
C HIS A 108 -5.93 -2.34 35.17
N HIS A 109 -5.41 -3.50 34.76
CA HIS A 109 -4.19 -3.60 33.98
C HIS A 109 -4.38 -2.81 32.67
N HIS A 110 -4.19 -1.49 32.74
CA HIS A 110 -3.80 -0.68 31.61
C HIS A 110 -2.42 -1.18 31.20
N SER A 111 -2.44 -2.14 30.29
CA SER A 111 -1.29 -2.51 29.47
C SER A 111 -0.90 -1.27 28.67
N GLN A 112 -0.14 -0.37 29.30
CA GLN A 112 0.65 0.61 28.58
C GLN A 112 1.54 -0.20 27.64
N SER A 113 1.19 -0.18 26.37
CA SER A 113 1.96 -0.79 25.30
C SER A 113 3.29 -0.05 25.24
N GLN A 114 4.27 -0.49 26.03
CA GLN A 114 5.65 -0.10 25.80
C GLN A 114 5.93 -0.37 24.31
N PRO A 115 6.44 0.61 23.55
CA PRO A 115 6.86 0.37 22.18
C PRO A 115 7.95 -0.70 22.25
N ILE A 116 7.55 -1.94 21.98
CA ILE A 116 8.45 -3.07 21.84
C ILE A 116 9.35 -2.66 20.70
N ASN A 117 10.57 -2.22 20.99
CA ASN A 117 11.55 -1.95 19.96
C ASN A 117 11.94 -3.34 19.46
N PRO A 118 11.36 -3.83 18.34
CA PRO A 118 11.56 -5.21 17.97
C PRO A 118 13.06 -5.37 17.72
N GLY A 119 13.66 -6.38 18.35
CA GLY A 119 15.03 -6.75 18.03
C GLY A 119 15.17 -6.94 16.50
N PRO A 120 16.39 -6.84 15.96
CA PRO A 120 16.62 -6.98 14.52
C PRO A 120 15.85 -8.20 13.98
N PRO A 121 15.01 -8.02 12.94
CA PRO A 121 14.13 -9.09 12.49
C PRO A 121 14.91 -10.36 12.19
N ASN A 122 14.42 -11.50 12.68
CA ASN A 122 15.10 -12.78 12.51
C ASN A 122 15.41 -13.00 11.01
N PRO A 123 16.68 -13.27 10.64
CA PRO A 123 17.07 -13.40 9.23
C PRO A 123 16.33 -14.53 8.52
N LYS A 124 15.95 -15.60 9.22
CA LYS A 124 15.10 -16.67 8.68
C LYS A 124 13.70 -16.15 8.33
N ALA A 125 13.13 -15.32 9.21
CA ALA A 125 11.82 -14.71 9.00
C ALA A 125 11.84 -13.74 7.80
N LEU A 126 12.91 -12.95 7.67
CA LEU A 126 13.11 -12.08 6.50
C LEU A 126 13.22 -12.87 5.20
N ALA A 127 13.92 -14.00 5.21
CA ALA A 127 14.02 -14.88 4.04
C ALA A 127 12.64 -15.43 3.64
N VAL A 128 11.85 -15.89 4.62
CA VAL A 128 10.47 -16.38 4.40
C VAL A 128 9.57 -15.26 3.88
N ALA A 129 9.62 -14.06 4.48
CA ALA A 129 8.86 -12.90 4.04
C ALA A 129 9.21 -12.49 2.61
N LYS A 130 10.51 -12.45 2.27
CA LYS A 130 11.00 -12.15 0.92
C LYS A 130 10.52 -13.16 -0.10
N PHE A 131 10.54 -14.46 0.23
CA PHE A 131 10.00 -15.50 -0.64
C PHE A 131 8.50 -15.29 -0.88
N LEU A 132 7.71 -15.12 0.19
CA LEU A 132 6.26 -14.98 0.14
C LEU A 132 5.79 -13.72 -0.60
N LYS A 133 6.46 -12.57 -0.40
CA LYS A 133 6.19 -11.33 -1.16
C LYS A 133 6.43 -11.49 -2.66
N GLY A 134 7.27 -12.45 -3.08
CA GLY A 134 7.50 -12.77 -4.49
C GLY A 134 6.49 -13.75 -5.10
N GLN A 135 5.54 -14.28 -4.32
CA GLN A 135 4.51 -15.21 -4.79
C GLN A 135 3.18 -14.50 -5.05
N ASP A 136 2.32 -15.07 -5.89
CA ASP A 136 0.95 -14.59 -6.07
C ASP A 136 0.05 -15.01 -4.90
N LEU A 137 0.09 -14.22 -3.83
CA LEU A 137 -0.79 -14.39 -2.68
C LEU A 137 -2.17 -13.74 -2.87
N LYS A 138 -2.45 -13.18 -4.05
CA LYS A 138 -3.61 -12.29 -4.30
C LYS A 138 -3.75 -11.22 -3.22
N PRO A 139 -2.71 -10.38 -3.02
CA PRO A 139 -2.73 -9.34 -2.00
C PRO A 139 -3.90 -8.38 -2.25
N ARG A 140 -4.53 -7.92 -1.16
CA ARG A 140 -5.59 -6.91 -1.18
C ARG A 140 -5.13 -5.70 -0.37
N THR A 141 -5.44 -4.50 -0.83
CA THR A 141 -5.11 -3.29 -0.08
C THR A 141 -6.06 -3.12 1.12
N CYS A 142 -5.47 -2.89 2.29
CA CYS A 142 -6.15 -2.60 3.53
C CYS A 142 -5.70 -1.28 4.12
N ILE A 143 -6.49 -0.72 5.04
CA ILE A 143 -6.12 0.45 5.83
C ILE A 143 -5.84 -0.05 7.24
N LEU A 144 -4.59 0.07 7.68
CA LEU A 144 -4.14 -0.29 9.02
C LEU A 144 -3.52 0.96 9.66
N ASN A 145 -4.06 1.41 10.79
CA ASN A 145 -3.61 2.62 11.49
C ASN A 145 -3.55 3.87 10.58
N GLY A 146 -4.51 4.00 9.65
CA GLY A 146 -4.57 5.11 8.67
C GLY A 146 -3.67 4.92 7.43
N GLU A 147 -2.77 3.93 7.42
CA GLU A 147 -1.88 3.68 6.30
C GLU A 147 -2.41 2.56 5.38
N ARG A 148 -2.16 2.69 4.06
CA ARG A 148 -2.46 1.62 3.10
C ARG A 148 -1.39 0.53 3.18
N LYS A 149 -1.80 -0.68 3.55
CA LYS A 149 -0.95 -1.88 3.58
C LYS A 149 -1.53 -2.99 2.72
N ASP A 150 -0.72 -4.00 2.42
CA ASP A 150 -1.17 -5.19 1.71
C ASP A 150 -1.56 -6.27 2.71
N MET A 151 -2.74 -6.86 2.56
CA MET A 151 -3.17 -8.05 3.29
C MET A 151 -3.27 -9.28 2.37
N PHE A 152 -3.14 -10.46 2.96
CA PHE A 152 -3.29 -11.74 2.27
C PHE A 152 -3.97 -12.76 3.19
N LYS A 153 -4.52 -13.83 2.59
CA LYS A 153 -5.09 -14.96 3.33
C LYS A 153 -4.01 -15.98 3.72
N ILE A 154 -4.05 -16.50 4.94
CA ILE A 154 -3.08 -17.49 5.43
C ILE A 154 -3.05 -18.73 4.55
N LYS A 155 -4.21 -19.29 4.16
CA LYS A 155 -4.29 -20.46 3.26
C LYS A 155 -3.45 -20.33 1.99
N ARG A 156 -3.33 -19.12 1.43
CA ARG A 156 -2.51 -18.87 0.23
C ARG A 156 -1.03 -18.89 0.55
N ALA A 157 -0.63 -18.30 1.68
CA ALA A 157 0.76 -18.33 2.14
C ALA A 157 1.21 -19.76 2.50
N LEU A 158 0.40 -20.53 3.22
CA LEU A 158 0.70 -21.93 3.54
C LEU A 158 0.87 -22.78 2.28
N ARG A 159 -0.02 -22.63 1.30
CA ARG A 159 0.11 -23.29 -0.02
C ARG A 159 1.38 -22.88 -0.76
N ALA A 160 1.79 -21.61 -0.66
CA ALA A 160 3.02 -21.12 -1.28
C ALA A 160 4.27 -21.71 -0.61
N LEU A 161 4.27 -21.88 0.71
CA LEU A 161 5.35 -22.52 1.46
C LEU A 161 5.49 -24.03 1.16
N GLN A 162 4.39 -24.71 0.86
CA GLN A 162 4.40 -26.12 0.43
C GLN A 162 4.66 -26.30 -1.07
N SER A 163 4.88 -25.21 -1.82
CA SER A 163 5.05 -25.29 -3.27
C SER A 163 6.46 -25.77 -3.65
N PRO A 164 6.63 -26.42 -4.82
CA PRO A 164 7.96 -26.76 -5.32
C PRO A 164 8.85 -25.53 -5.57
N ALA A 165 8.26 -24.33 -5.67
CA ALA A 165 9.01 -23.09 -5.73
C ALA A 165 9.75 -22.79 -4.42
N TYR A 166 9.17 -23.14 -3.27
CA TYR A 166 9.81 -22.99 -1.97
C TYR A 166 11.02 -23.91 -1.82
N GLU A 167 10.89 -25.18 -2.21
CA GLU A 167 12.02 -26.13 -2.20
C GLU A 167 13.18 -25.65 -3.09
N LYS A 168 12.87 -25.15 -4.28
CA LYS A 168 13.87 -24.54 -5.18
C LYS A 168 14.52 -23.30 -4.56
N ALA A 169 13.74 -22.45 -3.89
CA ALA A 169 14.24 -21.27 -3.21
C ALA A 169 15.15 -21.64 -2.03
N ARG A 170 14.80 -22.68 -1.27
CA ARG A 170 15.60 -23.22 -0.16
C ARG A 170 16.94 -23.76 -0.65
N LYS A 171 16.97 -24.51 -1.76
CA LYS A 171 18.23 -24.98 -2.38
C LYS A 171 19.19 -23.83 -2.70
N LYS A 172 18.67 -22.64 -3.01
CA LYS A 172 19.46 -21.42 -3.26
C LYS A 172 19.80 -20.65 -1.98
N ASN A 173 18.92 -20.70 -0.97
CA ASN A 173 19.02 -19.92 0.26
C ASN A 173 18.94 -20.85 1.49
N PRO A 174 20.09 -21.24 2.09
CA PRO A 174 20.13 -22.09 3.29
C PRO A 174 19.42 -21.50 4.51
N LEU A 175 19.10 -20.20 4.50
CA LEU A 175 18.37 -19.50 5.56
C LEU A 175 16.88 -19.86 5.63
N LEU A 176 16.30 -20.43 4.57
CA LEU A 176 14.90 -20.85 4.56
C LEU A 176 14.70 -22.15 5.37
N PRO A 177 13.76 -22.17 6.34
CA PRO A 177 13.47 -23.38 7.11
C PRO A 177 12.99 -24.55 6.23
N GLU A 178 13.28 -25.76 6.68
CA GLU A 178 12.74 -26.98 6.07
C GLU A 178 11.30 -27.22 6.49
N ILE A 179 10.48 -27.75 5.57
CA ILE A 179 9.07 -28.03 5.81
C ILE A 179 8.82 -29.49 5.42
N ASN A 180 8.79 -30.37 6.42
CA ASN A 180 8.52 -31.80 6.23
C ASN A 180 7.12 -32.20 6.69
N ASP A 181 6.58 -31.48 7.67
CA ASP A 181 5.31 -31.77 8.33
C ASP A 181 4.47 -30.50 8.56
N ARG A 182 3.21 -30.69 8.97
CA ARG A 182 2.28 -29.59 9.23
C ARG A 182 2.75 -28.68 10.37
N ALA A 183 3.42 -29.21 11.40
CA ALA A 183 3.92 -28.39 12.51
C ALA A 183 5.12 -27.55 12.05
N SER A 184 6.04 -28.10 11.25
CA SER A 184 7.14 -27.33 10.64
C SER A 184 6.63 -26.20 9.74
N LEU A 185 5.55 -26.43 8.98
CA LEU A 185 4.89 -25.42 8.16
C LEU A 185 4.35 -24.27 9.02
N GLU A 186 3.61 -24.60 10.08
CA GLU A 186 3.03 -23.60 10.98
C GLU A 186 4.10 -22.84 11.76
N ASN A 187 5.14 -23.52 12.23
CA ASN A 187 6.28 -22.90 12.91
C ASN A 187 7.03 -21.95 11.97
N THR A 188 7.22 -22.34 10.70
CA THR A 188 7.82 -21.48 9.68
C THR A 188 6.96 -20.24 9.42
N PHE A 189 5.64 -20.40 9.36
CA PHE A 189 4.72 -19.26 9.21
C PHE A 189 4.71 -18.34 10.44
N LYS A 190 4.73 -18.90 11.66
CA LYS A 190 4.77 -18.16 12.93
C LYS A 190 6.00 -17.24 13.07
N LEU A 191 7.07 -17.50 12.32
CA LEU A 191 8.21 -16.57 12.26
C LEU A 191 7.79 -15.16 11.80
N LEU A 192 6.76 -15.03 10.96
CA LEU A 192 6.30 -13.73 10.45
C LEU A 192 5.70 -12.83 11.55
N PRO A 193 4.68 -13.27 12.32
CA PRO A 193 4.16 -12.46 13.43
C PRO A 193 5.17 -12.30 14.57
N LEU A 194 5.99 -13.33 14.86
CA LEU A 194 7.02 -13.23 15.90
C LEU A 194 8.10 -12.18 15.60
N SER A 195 8.34 -11.88 14.32
CA SER A 195 9.31 -10.87 13.88
C SER A 195 8.67 -9.56 13.42
N MET A 196 7.38 -9.36 13.69
CA MET A 196 6.62 -8.16 13.30
C MET A 196 6.62 -7.86 11.79
N LEU A 197 6.85 -8.88 10.94
CA LEU A 197 6.89 -8.70 9.48
C LEU A 197 5.48 -8.74 8.87
N ALA A 198 4.62 -9.60 9.42
CA ALA A 198 3.21 -9.65 9.07
C ALA A 198 2.40 -10.08 10.30
N LEU A 199 1.30 -9.38 10.56
CA LEU A 199 0.45 -9.62 11.73
C LEU A 199 -0.97 -9.97 11.29
N ARG A 200 -1.63 -10.82 12.09
CA ARG A 200 -3.05 -11.12 11.97
C ARG A 200 -3.85 -9.84 12.09
N VAL A 201 -4.78 -9.67 11.16
CA VAL A 201 -5.71 -8.56 11.16
C VAL A 201 -7.14 -9.05 11.02
N SER A 202 -8.04 -8.38 11.73
CA SER A 202 -9.48 -8.56 11.64
C SER A 202 -10.10 -7.32 11.00
N LYS A 203 -11.17 -7.52 10.21
CA LYS A 203 -11.92 -6.40 9.65
C LYS A 203 -12.64 -5.71 10.80
N ILE A 204 -12.53 -4.38 10.86
CA ILE A 204 -13.33 -3.59 11.79
C ILE A 204 -14.75 -3.57 11.21
N ASP A 205 -15.67 -4.27 11.88
CA ASP A 205 -17.09 -4.14 11.59
C ASP A 205 -17.60 -2.85 12.23
N THR A 206 -18.14 -1.98 11.39
CA THR A 206 -18.64 -0.66 11.79
C THR A 206 -20.01 -0.80 12.45
N ASP A 207 -20.08 -1.43 13.62
CA ASP A 207 -21.34 -1.63 14.37
C ASP A 207 -21.47 -0.75 15.63
N SER A 208 -20.48 0.10 15.94
CA SER A 208 -20.59 1.05 17.05
C SER A 208 -20.00 2.42 16.69
N SER A 209 -20.91 3.39 16.58
CA SER A 209 -20.71 4.78 17.01
C SER A 209 -20.05 5.82 16.10
N LYS A 210 -19.71 5.57 14.81
CA LYS A 210 -19.53 6.63 13.79
C LYS A 210 -19.34 6.02 12.40
N LYS A 211 -20.29 6.25 11.47
CA LYS A 211 -20.23 5.75 10.08
C LYS A 211 -19.12 6.46 9.29
N ALA A 212 -17.87 6.04 9.44
CA ALA A 212 -16.80 6.45 8.53
C ALA A 212 -17.12 5.96 7.11
N LYS A 213 -17.02 6.85 6.10
CA LYS A 213 -17.26 6.51 4.68
C LYS A 213 -16.34 5.36 4.26
N ARG A 214 -16.91 4.17 4.06
CA ARG A 214 -16.18 3.00 3.56
C ARG A 214 -15.94 3.12 2.06
N VAL A 215 -14.68 3.17 1.64
CA VAL A 215 -14.31 3.08 0.22
C VAL A 215 -14.47 1.64 -0.24
N LYS A 216 -15.30 1.41 -1.26
CA LYS A 216 -15.55 0.07 -1.82
C LYS A 216 -14.22 -0.57 -2.26
N GLY A 217 -13.89 -1.72 -1.69
CA GLY A 217 -12.66 -2.47 -2.01
C GLY A 217 -11.48 -2.26 -1.05
N GLN A 218 -11.55 -1.32 -0.11
CA GLN A 218 -10.56 -1.18 0.97
C GLN A 218 -11.18 -1.56 2.32
N TRP A 219 -10.53 -2.48 3.01
CA TRP A 219 -10.93 -2.87 4.36
C TRP A 219 -10.12 -2.09 5.38
N THR A 220 -10.79 -1.41 6.30
CA THR A 220 -10.15 -0.94 7.53
C THR A 220 -10.00 -2.13 8.46
N VAL A 221 -8.77 -2.38 8.89
CA VAL A 221 -8.42 -3.53 9.70
C VAL A 221 -7.71 -3.13 10.98
N ARG A 222 -7.91 -3.94 12.02
CA ARG A 222 -7.21 -3.82 13.30
C ARG A 222 -6.28 -5.01 13.49
N ILE A 223 -5.13 -4.80 14.12
CA ILE A 223 -4.25 -5.90 14.54
C ILE A 223 -4.92 -6.64 15.70
N GLU A 224 -5.05 -7.95 15.54
CA GLU A 224 -5.57 -8.82 16.59
C GLU A 224 -4.45 -9.16 17.58
N GLN A 225 -4.72 -9.12 18.89
CA GLN A 225 -3.70 -9.55 19.87
C GLN A 225 -3.41 -11.06 19.75
N GLN A 226 -4.42 -11.87 19.44
CA GLN A 226 -4.30 -13.32 19.32
C GLN A 226 -3.80 -13.75 17.92
N GLN A 227 -2.49 -13.93 17.78
CA GLN A 227 -1.78 -14.29 16.53
C GLN A 227 -1.90 -15.79 16.18
N GLU A 228 -3.11 -16.25 15.82
CA GLU A 228 -3.33 -17.63 15.38
C GLU A 228 -3.04 -17.82 13.88
N ALA A 229 -2.69 -19.06 13.50
CA ALA A 229 -2.38 -19.47 12.12
C ALA A 229 -3.50 -20.34 11.51
N LYS A 230 -4.77 -19.92 11.61
CA LYS A 230 -5.92 -20.62 10.99
C LYS A 230 -6.09 -20.24 9.51
N ASP A 231 -6.43 -21.21 8.67
CA ASP A 231 -6.47 -21.07 7.20
C ASP A 231 -7.28 -19.86 6.67
N GLU A 232 -8.41 -19.52 7.31
CA GLU A 232 -9.33 -18.45 6.86
C GLU A 232 -8.97 -17.05 7.38
N MET A 233 -7.92 -16.92 8.19
CA MET A 233 -7.52 -15.63 8.76
C MET A 233 -6.73 -14.78 7.75
N TYR A 234 -6.74 -13.47 7.97
CA TYR A 234 -6.03 -12.49 7.16
C TYR A 234 -4.83 -11.94 7.91
N TYR A 235 -3.72 -11.75 7.20
CA TYR A 235 -2.52 -11.12 7.71
C TYR A 235 -2.18 -9.90 6.86
N ALA A 236 -1.81 -8.80 7.49
CA ALA A 236 -1.30 -7.61 6.83
C ALA A 236 0.24 -7.62 6.85
N TRP A 237 0.86 -7.23 5.74
CA TRP A 237 2.29 -6.99 5.67
C TRP A 237 2.62 -5.66 6.34
N LEU A 238 3.50 -5.71 7.34
CA LEU A 238 4.14 -4.51 7.90
C LEU A 238 5.48 -4.25 7.20
N TRP A 239 6.13 -5.32 6.72
CA TRP A 239 7.36 -5.25 5.96
C TRP A 239 7.13 -5.00 4.47
N GLU A 240 7.71 -3.92 3.94
CA GLU A 240 7.52 -3.50 2.54
C GLU A 240 8.55 -4.09 1.57
N GLY A 241 9.62 -4.70 2.08
CA GLY A 241 10.70 -5.22 1.24
C GLY A 241 11.83 -4.23 0.99
N SER A 242 12.69 -4.58 0.03
CA SER A 242 13.81 -3.72 -0.38
C SER A 242 13.31 -2.58 -1.26
N GLN A 243 13.42 -1.35 -0.74
CA GLN A 243 13.00 -0.13 -1.45
C GLN A 243 14.10 0.46 -2.35
N ILE A 244 15.20 -0.28 -2.58
CA ILE A 244 16.39 0.22 -3.28
C ILE A 244 16.05 0.71 -4.69
N LYS A 245 15.18 0.01 -5.43
CA LYS A 245 14.76 0.44 -6.77
C LYS A 245 14.03 1.78 -6.73
N ARG A 246 13.11 1.96 -5.78
CA ARG A 246 12.36 3.21 -5.60
C ARG A 246 13.29 4.35 -5.20
N GLN A 247 14.22 4.09 -4.29
CA GLN A 247 15.25 5.06 -3.89
C GLN A 247 16.18 5.42 -5.06
N LEU A 248 16.58 4.44 -5.88
CA LEU A 248 17.41 4.67 -7.06
C LEU A 248 16.67 5.52 -8.10
N TYR A 249 15.41 5.22 -8.39
CA TYR A 249 14.60 6.04 -9.30
C TYR A 249 14.38 7.45 -8.75
N ALA A 250 14.15 7.61 -7.44
CA ALA A 250 14.04 8.92 -6.81
C ALA A 250 15.35 9.71 -6.91
N ALA A 251 16.49 9.08 -6.65
CA ALA A 251 17.81 9.70 -6.80
C ALA A 251 18.10 10.10 -8.25
N LEU A 252 17.78 9.23 -9.22
CA LEU A 252 17.92 9.51 -10.64
C LEU A 252 17.03 10.68 -11.07
N ALA A 253 15.77 10.71 -10.63
CA ALA A 253 14.85 11.81 -10.92
C ALA A 253 15.37 13.14 -10.37
N LEU A 254 15.89 13.15 -9.13
CA LEU A 254 16.52 14.33 -8.54
C LEU A 254 17.75 14.80 -9.34
N LEU A 255 18.59 13.87 -9.79
CA LEU A 255 19.76 14.17 -10.62
C LEU A 255 19.34 14.81 -11.96
N VAL A 256 18.32 14.26 -12.62
CA VAL A 256 17.78 14.81 -13.88
C VAL A 256 17.24 16.23 -13.68
N ILE A 257 16.44 16.46 -12.63
CA ILE A 257 15.92 17.80 -12.32
C ILE A 257 17.07 18.76 -12.04
N PHE A 258 18.07 18.35 -11.26
CA PHE A 258 19.24 19.15 -10.97
C PHE A 258 20.02 19.56 -12.22
N ILE A 259 20.25 18.62 -13.15
CA ILE A 259 20.88 18.91 -14.45
C ILE A 259 20.09 19.97 -15.22
N ILE A 260 18.75 19.85 -15.29
CA ILE A 260 17.87 20.78 -16.00
C ILE A 260 17.91 22.17 -15.35
N VAL A 261 17.82 22.27 -14.02
CA VAL A 261 17.88 23.55 -13.29
C VAL A 261 19.24 24.24 -13.49
N LEU A 262 20.31 23.48 -13.65
CA LEU A 262 21.64 24.00 -13.97
C LEU A 262 21.80 24.44 -15.43
N TYR A 263 20.76 24.39 -16.28
CA TYR A 263 20.81 24.87 -17.67
C TYR A 263 21.50 26.24 -17.86
N PRO A 264 21.30 27.25 -16.99
CA PRO A 264 22.01 28.53 -17.09
C PRO A 264 23.55 28.39 -17.02
N LEU A 265 24.05 27.38 -16.32
CA LEU A 265 25.48 27.09 -16.13
C LEU A 265 26.05 26.15 -17.21
N TRP A 266 25.23 25.65 -18.14
CA TRP A 266 25.73 24.73 -19.17
C TRP A 266 26.70 25.42 -20.13
N PRO A 267 27.74 24.72 -20.62
CA PRO A 267 28.64 25.26 -21.64
C PRO A 267 27.88 25.60 -22.93
N LEU A 268 28.36 26.61 -23.67
CA LEU A 268 27.71 27.11 -24.87
C LEU A 268 27.46 26.01 -25.93
N LYS A 269 28.35 25.02 -26.03
CA LYS A 269 28.20 23.89 -26.97
C LYS A 269 26.99 23.00 -26.64
N LEU A 270 26.73 22.72 -25.36
CA LEU A 270 25.55 21.94 -24.96
C LEU A 270 24.26 22.75 -25.15
N ARG A 271 24.27 24.05 -24.85
CA ARG A 271 23.12 24.93 -25.12
C ARG A 271 22.78 24.99 -26.60
N GLN A 272 23.78 25.09 -27.47
CA GLN A 272 23.58 24.97 -28.93
C GLN A 272 23.00 23.60 -29.31
N GLY A 273 23.49 22.52 -28.71
CA GLY A 273 22.94 21.18 -28.91
C GLY A 273 21.44 21.10 -28.56
N VAL A 274 21.04 21.60 -27.39
CA VAL A 274 19.63 21.67 -26.98
C VAL A 274 18.81 22.54 -27.94
N TYR A 275 19.35 23.68 -28.38
CA TYR A 275 18.69 24.55 -29.36
C TYR A 275 18.40 23.81 -30.67
N TYR A 276 19.41 23.17 -31.27
CA TYR A 276 19.22 22.43 -32.52
C TYR A 276 18.34 21.19 -32.34
N LEU A 277 18.43 20.50 -31.19
CA LEU A 277 17.54 19.39 -30.88
C LEU A 277 16.08 19.86 -30.76
N SER A 278 15.85 20.99 -30.10
CA SER A 278 14.53 21.61 -29.98
C SER A 278 13.96 21.99 -31.35
N TRP A 279 14.75 22.65 -32.20
CA TRP A 279 14.36 22.97 -33.58
C TRP A 279 14.14 21.72 -34.44
N GLY A 280 14.93 20.66 -34.23
CA GLY A 280 14.75 19.38 -34.91
C GLY A 280 13.43 18.71 -34.52
N LEU A 281 13.10 18.67 -33.22
CA LEU A 281 11.83 18.16 -32.73
C LEU A 281 10.64 19.02 -33.20
N LEU A 282 10.79 20.34 -33.24
CA LEU A 282 9.77 21.25 -33.76
C LEU A 282 9.56 21.05 -35.27
N GLY A 283 10.64 20.82 -36.02
CA GLY A 283 10.58 20.47 -37.45
C GLY A 283 9.92 19.12 -37.69
N LEU A 284 10.24 18.10 -36.89
CA LEU A 284 9.57 16.79 -36.93
C LEU A 284 8.08 16.90 -36.61
N LEU A 285 7.73 17.70 -35.60
CA LEU A 285 6.34 18.00 -35.24
C LEU A 285 5.62 18.73 -36.38
N GLY A 286 6.26 19.74 -36.99
CA GLY A 286 5.74 20.46 -38.15
C GLY A 286 5.53 19.55 -39.36
N LEU A 287 6.47 18.65 -39.65
CA LEU A 287 6.35 17.63 -40.71
C LEU A 287 5.19 16.67 -40.43
N PHE A 288 5.00 16.27 -39.18
CA PHE A 288 3.88 15.43 -38.77
C PHE A 288 2.53 16.11 -39.02
N PHE A 289 2.39 17.40 -38.66
CA PHE A 289 1.18 18.18 -38.97
C PHE A 289 0.98 18.40 -40.46
N LEU A 290 2.04 18.70 -41.20
CA LEU A 290 1.97 18.86 -42.65
C LEU A 290 1.50 17.57 -43.33
N MET A 291 1.99 16.41 -42.86
CA MET A 291 1.52 15.10 -43.30
C MET A 291 0.04 14.87 -42.96
N ALA A 292 -0.39 15.22 -41.74
CA ALA A 292 -1.80 15.11 -41.34
C ALA A 292 -2.73 16.01 -42.18
N ILE A 293 -2.32 17.25 -42.47
CA ILE A 293 -3.05 18.18 -43.34
C ILE A 293 -3.08 17.65 -44.78
N PHE A 294 -1.93 17.21 -45.31
CA PHE A 294 -1.83 16.62 -46.64
C PHE A 294 -2.77 15.43 -46.79
N ARG A 295 -2.83 14.55 -45.79
CA ARG A 295 -3.78 13.43 -45.73
C ARG A 295 -5.23 13.90 -45.85
N VAL A 296 -5.63 14.96 -45.15
CA VAL A 296 -7.01 15.49 -45.20
C VAL A 296 -7.29 16.08 -46.58
N ILE A 297 -6.39 16.90 -47.13
CA ILE A 297 -6.55 17.49 -48.46
C ILE A 297 -6.69 16.39 -49.52
N LEU A 298 -5.81 15.38 -49.47
CA LEU A 298 -5.83 14.23 -50.37
C LEU A 298 -7.15 13.45 -50.24
N PHE A 299 -7.64 13.23 -49.01
CA PHE A 299 -8.93 12.60 -48.80
C PHE A 299 -10.08 13.43 -49.39
N CYS A 300 -10.11 14.75 -49.17
CA CYS A 300 -11.14 15.63 -49.74
C CYS A 300 -11.15 15.57 -51.27
N ILE A 301 -10.00 15.76 -51.92
CA ILE A 301 -9.89 15.71 -53.39
C ILE A 301 -10.37 14.36 -53.93
N THR A 302 -9.86 13.27 -53.34
CA THR A 302 -10.19 11.91 -53.82
C THR A 302 -11.62 11.52 -53.50
N TYR A 303 -12.22 12.00 -52.41
CA TYR A 303 -13.62 11.75 -52.08
C TYR A 303 -14.57 12.30 -53.16
N PHE A 304 -14.28 13.51 -53.67
CA PHE A 304 -15.07 14.14 -54.74
C PHE A 304 -14.73 13.61 -56.14
N ALA A 305 -13.48 13.23 -56.41
CA ALA A 305 -13.08 12.70 -57.73
C ALA A 305 -13.37 11.20 -57.90
N VAL A 306 -13.09 10.39 -56.86
CA VAL A 306 -13.19 8.92 -56.83
C VAL A 306 -13.70 8.49 -55.45
N SER A 307 -15.01 8.62 -55.22
CA SER A 307 -15.66 8.11 -54.00
C SER A 307 -15.36 6.61 -53.86
N PRO A 308 -14.90 6.10 -52.69
CA PRO A 308 -15.16 6.58 -51.32
C PRO A 308 -14.06 7.45 -50.68
N GLY A 309 -13.02 7.85 -51.42
CA GLY A 309 -11.91 8.67 -50.92
C GLY A 309 -10.71 7.86 -50.40
N LEU A 310 -9.51 8.34 -50.71
CA LEU A 310 -8.23 7.72 -50.37
C LEU A 310 -7.74 8.22 -49.01
N TRP A 311 -7.33 7.29 -48.15
CA TRP A 311 -6.94 7.58 -46.78
C TRP A 311 -5.48 7.19 -46.53
N LEU A 312 -4.62 8.18 -46.29
CA LEU A 312 -3.17 8.01 -46.10
C LEU A 312 -2.84 7.69 -44.64
N TYR A 313 -1.99 6.69 -44.40
CA TYR A 313 -1.62 6.13 -43.09
C TYR A 313 -2.85 5.89 -42.18
N PRO A 314 -3.74 4.93 -42.51
CA PRO A 314 -4.93 4.63 -41.72
C PRO A 314 -4.66 4.42 -40.24
N ASN A 315 -3.53 3.80 -39.90
CA ASN A 315 -3.16 3.44 -38.53
C ASN A 315 -2.41 4.52 -37.75
N LEU A 316 -2.24 5.74 -38.29
CA LEU A 316 -1.44 6.80 -37.66
C LEU A 316 -1.91 7.16 -36.23
N TRP A 317 -3.20 6.95 -35.96
CA TRP A 317 -3.86 7.27 -34.69
C TRP A 317 -4.42 6.04 -33.97
N GLU A 318 -4.10 4.84 -34.46
CA GLU A 318 -4.52 3.59 -33.82
C GLU A 318 -3.48 3.20 -32.75
N ASP A 319 -3.91 2.41 -31.76
CA ASP A 319 -3.07 1.89 -30.67
C ASP A 319 -2.11 0.80 -31.20
N VAL A 320 -1.20 1.19 -32.09
CA VAL A 320 -0.20 0.33 -32.71
C VAL A 320 1.20 0.91 -32.50
N SER A 321 2.22 0.06 -32.66
CA SER A 321 3.62 0.48 -32.57
C SER A 321 3.94 1.57 -33.60
N PHE A 322 4.92 2.43 -33.30
CA PHE A 322 5.30 3.55 -34.18
C PHE A 322 5.50 3.16 -35.66
N MET A 323 6.15 2.02 -35.94
CA MET A 323 6.36 1.56 -37.31
C MET A 323 5.09 1.04 -37.99
N ASP A 324 4.15 0.48 -37.22
CA ASP A 324 2.87 -0.02 -37.74
C ASP A 324 1.88 1.12 -37.99
N SER A 325 2.05 2.27 -37.34
CA SER A 325 1.27 3.48 -37.62
C SER A 325 1.39 3.94 -39.08
N PHE A 326 2.51 3.65 -39.74
CA PHE A 326 2.79 4.03 -41.14
C PHE A 326 2.54 2.92 -42.16
N ARG A 327 1.99 1.77 -41.74
CA ARG A 327 1.70 0.63 -42.61
C ARG A 327 0.24 0.17 -42.42
N PRO A 328 -0.54 -0.02 -43.50
CA PRO A 328 -0.23 0.28 -44.90
C PRO A 328 -0.10 1.80 -45.16
N VAL A 329 0.58 2.18 -46.25
CA VAL A 329 0.80 3.59 -46.60
C VAL A 329 -0.51 4.29 -46.95
N TRP A 330 -1.43 3.59 -47.62
CA TRP A 330 -2.74 4.10 -48.00
C TRP A 330 -3.80 3.00 -47.94
N ALA A 331 -5.06 3.38 -47.77
CA ALA A 331 -6.22 2.51 -47.88
C ALA A 331 -7.43 3.33 -48.40
N TRP A 332 -8.36 2.69 -49.10
CA TRP A 332 -9.63 3.32 -49.42
C TRP A 332 -10.50 3.45 -48.17
N HIS A 333 -11.22 4.57 -48.03
CA HIS A 333 -12.10 4.78 -46.88
C HIS A 333 -13.28 3.81 -46.96
N GLU A 334 -13.42 2.95 -45.95
CA GLU A 334 -14.52 2.00 -45.89
C GLU A 334 -15.81 2.71 -45.49
N THR A 335 -16.86 2.53 -46.30
CA THR A 335 -18.19 3.04 -45.97
C THR A 335 -18.77 2.35 -44.73
N ALA A 336 -19.72 2.98 -44.04
CA ALA A 336 -20.34 2.41 -42.84
C ALA A 336 -20.99 1.04 -43.10
N GLU A 337 -21.49 0.81 -44.31
CA GLU A 337 -22.04 -0.47 -44.78
C GLU A 337 -20.95 -1.56 -44.87
N GLU A 338 -19.80 -1.25 -45.47
CA GLU A 338 -18.68 -2.18 -45.60
C GLU A 338 -18.07 -2.54 -44.24
N LYS A 339 -17.98 -1.59 -43.31
CA LYS A 339 -17.56 -1.85 -41.91
C LYS A 339 -18.51 -2.80 -41.19
N LYS A 340 -19.83 -2.66 -41.40
CA LYS A 340 -20.84 -3.58 -40.84
C LYS A 340 -20.72 -4.99 -41.46
N LEU A 341 -20.49 -5.08 -42.77
CA LEU A 341 -20.28 -6.33 -43.50
C LEU A 341 -19.00 -7.07 -43.02
N LYS A 342 -17.88 -6.36 -42.88
CA LYS A 342 -16.61 -6.91 -42.36
C LYS A 342 -16.72 -7.34 -40.89
N LYS A 343 -17.46 -6.61 -40.06
CA LYS A 343 -17.70 -7.00 -38.66
C LYS A 343 -18.61 -8.24 -38.56
N LYS A 344 -19.63 -8.35 -39.42
CA LYS A 344 -20.51 -9.54 -39.50
C LYS A 344 -19.76 -10.78 -39.99
N SER A 345 -18.89 -10.65 -40.98
CA SER A 345 -18.08 -11.77 -41.48
C SER A 345 -17.02 -12.23 -40.47
N LYS A 346 -16.33 -11.30 -39.78
CA LYS A 346 -15.35 -11.61 -38.72
C LYS A 346 -16.00 -12.26 -37.48
N LYS A 347 -17.25 -11.89 -37.16
CA LYS A 347 -18.05 -12.55 -36.11
C LYS A 347 -18.47 -13.97 -36.54
N ARG A 348 -18.88 -14.16 -37.81
CA ARG A 348 -19.23 -15.48 -38.36
C ARG A 348 -18.01 -16.42 -38.42
N SER A 349 -16.83 -15.94 -38.80
CA SER A 349 -15.61 -16.76 -38.80
C SER A 349 -15.12 -17.12 -37.40
N LYS A 350 -15.25 -16.20 -36.43
CA LYS A 350 -14.93 -16.48 -35.02
C LYS A 350 -15.89 -17.51 -34.39
N VAL A 351 -17.18 -17.47 -34.75
CA VAL A 351 -18.17 -18.47 -34.31
C VAL A 351 -17.94 -19.83 -35.00
N ALA A 352 -17.55 -19.84 -36.27
CA ALA A 352 -17.17 -21.08 -36.96
C ALA A 352 -15.89 -21.72 -36.38
N ALA A 353 -14.90 -20.91 -35.99
CA ALA A 353 -13.68 -21.38 -35.34
C ALA A 353 -13.89 -21.87 -33.90
N SER A 354 -14.89 -21.35 -33.18
CA SER A 354 -15.26 -21.84 -31.84
C SER A 354 -16.26 -23.00 -31.85
N GLY A 355 -16.88 -23.30 -33.00
CA GLY A 355 -17.89 -24.38 -33.17
C GLY A 355 -17.38 -25.63 -33.88
N GLY A 356 -16.19 -25.61 -34.49
CA GLY A 356 -15.58 -26.72 -35.22
C GLY A 356 -14.75 -27.66 -34.33
N GLY A 357 -15.29 -28.07 -33.19
CA GLY A 357 -14.66 -29.03 -32.28
C GLY A 357 -15.28 -30.41 -32.41
N THR A 358 -15.24 -31.01 -33.60
CA THR A 358 -15.42 -32.46 -33.89
C THR A 358 -15.30 -32.62 -35.42
N ASN A 359 -14.56 -33.61 -35.88
CA ASN A 359 -14.28 -33.95 -37.31
C ASN A 359 -13.00 -33.39 -37.95
N ALA A 360 -11.92 -33.26 -37.19
CA ALA A 360 -10.56 -33.11 -37.75
C ALA A 360 -9.70 -34.39 -37.60
N THR A 361 -10.33 -35.57 -37.51
CA THR A 361 -9.62 -36.87 -37.46
C THR A 361 -9.88 -37.78 -38.66
N PHE A 362 -10.52 -37.31 -39.73
CA PHE A 362 -10.78 -38.14 -40.93
C PHE A 362 -10.08 -37.65 -42.23
N ALA A 363 -9.40 -36.51 -42.20
CA ALA A 363 -8.73 -35.95 -43.39
C ALA A 363 -7.23 -36.30 -43.52
N ALA A 364 -6.78 -37.41 -42.89
CA ALA A 364 -5.42 -37.92 -43.00
C ALA A 364 -5.32 -39.21 -43.86
N ALA A 365 -6.41 -39.65 -44.52
CA ALA A 365 -6.45 -40.91 -45.27
C ALA A 365 -6.51 -40.76 -46.80
N THR A 366 -6.55 -39.54 -47.34
CA THR A 366 -6.54 -39.32 -48.80
C THR A 366 -5.49 -38.28 -49.14
N GLY A 367 -4.29 -38.75 -49.51
CA GLY A 367 -3.10 -37.95 -49.77
C GLY A 367 -3.31 -36.86 -50.82
N GLN A 368 -3.66 -35.66 -50.38
CA GLN A 368 -3.58 -34.44 -51.16
C GLN A 368 -2.56 -33.49 -50.53
N VAL A 369 -1.50 -33.24 -51.31
CA VAL A 369 -0.40 -32.32 -51.02
C VAL A 369 -0.90 -30.88 -50.91
N ALA A 370 -0.53 -30.21 -49.81
CA ALA A 370 -0.73 -28.78 -49.62
C ALA A 370 0.31 -27.97 -50.41
N PRO A 371 -0.03 -26.79 -50.97
CA PRO A 371 0.94 -25.90 -51.57
C PRO A 371 1.80 -25.24 -50.49
N THR A 372 3.10 -25.21 -50.77
CA THR A 372 4.18 -24.58 -50.00
C THR A 372 4.00 -23.07 -49.90
N THR A 373 4.04 -22.53 -48.67
CA THR A 373 4.35 -21.11 -48.43
C THR A 373 5.56 -21.03 -47.52
N ALA A 374 6.56 -20.26 -47.98
CA ALA A 374 7.91 -20.19 -47.46
C ALA A 374 7.99 -19.68 -46.02
N THR A 375 8.86 -20.34 -45.24
CA THR A 375 9.36 -19.89 -43.96
C THR A 375 10.39 -18.78 -44.18
N THR A 376 10.09 -17.56 -43.73
CA THR A 376 11.12 -16.56 -43.44
C THR A 376 11.29 -16.50 -41.93
N THR A 377 12.46 -16.93 -41.46
CA THR A 377 12.92 -16.78 -40.08
C THR A 377 13.15 -15.29 -39.79
N GLY A 378 12.22 -14.69 -39.03
CA GLY A 378 12.42 -13.42 -38.35
C GLY A 378 12.07 -13.62 -36.88
N THR A 379 13.00 -13.28 -35.99
CA THR A 379 12.88 -13.43 -34.55
C THR A 379 11.73 -12.57 -34.02
N ASP A 380 10.55 -13.16 -33.86
CA ASP A 380 9.40 -12.54 -33.22
C ASP A 380 9.58 -12.64 -31.69
N THR A 381 9.77 -11.49 -31.05
CA THR A 381 9.71 -11.40 -29.59
C THR A 381 8.23 -11.44 -29.22
N GLN A 382 7.73 -12.60 -28.81
CA GLN A 382 6.39 -12.74 -28.22
C GLN A 382 6.31 -11.90 -26.94
N ILE A 383 5.73 -10.71 -27.04
CA ILE A 383 5.11 -10.05 -25.90
C ILE A 383 3.68 -10.60 -25.81
N GLN A 384 3.43 -11.34 -24.74
CA GLN A 384 2.11 -11.79 -24.33
C GLN A 384 1.28 -10.57 -23.88
N THR A 385 0.61 -9.91 -24.82
CA THR A 385 -0.47 -8.96 -24.51
C THR A 385 -1.71 -9.76 -24.14
N GLY A 386 -2.02 -9.78 -22.84
CA GLY A 386 -3.32 -10.23 -22.36
C GLY A 386 -4.46 -9.39 -22.96
N ASP A 387 -5.62 -10.02 -23.11
CA ASP A 387 -6.89 -9.44 -23.59
C ASP A 387 -7.05 -7.93 -23.33
N MET A 388 -6.73 -7.10 -24.33
CA MET A 388 -7.26 -5.75 -24.39
C MET A 388 -8.58 -5.80 -25.14
N HIS A 389 -9.67 -5.77 -24.39
CA HIS A 389 -10.97 -5.33 -24.89
C HIS A 389 -10.80 -3.95 -25.54
N GLN A 390 -10.83 -3.93 -26.88
CA GLN A 390 -10.95 -2.72 -27.69
C GLN A 390 -12.26 -2.01 -27.29
N ARG A 391 -12.17 -1.00 -26.43
CA ARG A 391 -13.30 -0.11 -26.13
C ARG A 391 -13.45 0.82 -27.33
N ASN A 392 -14.43 0.52 -28.17
CA ASN A 392 -14.77 1.34 -29.33
C ASN A 392 -15.30 2.72 -28.89
N TYR A 393 -14.73 3.76 -29.48
CA TYR A 393 -15.22 5.14 -29.40
C TYR A 393 -16.63 5.28 -29.98
N VAL A 394 -17.48 6.08 -29.34
CA VAL A 394 -18.81 6.50 -29.79
C VAL A 394 -18.80 8.02 -29.90
N ALA A 395 -19.07 8.56 -31.09
CA ALA A 395 -19.19 9.99 -31.29
C ALA A 395 -20.51 10.52 -30.69
N PRO A 396 -20.54 11.74 -30.13
CA PRO A 396 -21.76 12.32 -29.59
C PRO A 396 -22.79 12.55 -30.70
N LYS A 397 -24.02 12.10 -30.45
CA LYS A 397 -25.18 12.30 -31.32
C LYS A 397 -25.82 13.62 -30.91
N VAL A 398 -25.97 14.56 -31.84
CA VAL A 398 -26.75 15.78 -31.63
C VAL A 398 -28.22 15.34 -31.65
N GLU A 399 -28.93 15.51 -30.54
CA GLU A 399 -30.39 15.42 -30.52
C GLU A 399 -30.93 16.69 -31.17
N GLU A 400 -31.57 16.54 -32.33
CA GLU A 400 -32.45 17.57 -32.86
C GLU A 400 -33.71 17.55 -31.99
N GLU A 401 -33.90 18.61 -31.19
CA GLU A 401 -35.18 18.91 -30.54
C GLU A 401 -36.23 19.06 -31.64
N ALA A 402 -37.16 18.11 -31.70
CA ALA A 402 -38.42 18.33 -32.38
C ALA A 402 -39.16 19.43 -31.62
N GLY A 403 -39.47 20.53 -32.31
CA GLY A 403 -40.32 21.59 -31.79
C GLY A 403 -41.71 21.05 -31.53
N ASP A 404 -42.17 21.23 -30.30
CA ASP A 404 -43.59 21.15 -29.94
C ASP A 404 -44.22 22.53 -30.22
N ASP A 405 -44.86 22.64 -31.38
CA ASP A 405 -45.92 23.63 -31.64
C ASP A 405 -47.26 23.00 -31.22
N GLU A 406 -47.83 23.44 -30.10
CA GLU A 406 -49.27 23.81 -29.93
C GLU A 406 -49.54 24.48 -28.57
#